data_AF-A0A2D5AI19-F1
#
_entry.id   AF-A0A2D5AI19-F1
#
_cell.length_a   1.000
_cell.length_b   1.000
_cell.length_c   1.000
_cell.angle_alpha   90.00
_cell.angle_beta   90.00
_cell.angle_gamma   90.00
#
_symmetry.space_group_name_H-M   'P 1'
#
loop_
_entity.id
_entity.type
_entity.pdbx_description
1 polymer ?
#
loop_
_entity_poly.entity_id
_entity_poly.type
_entity_poly.pdbx_seq_one_letter_code
_entity_poly.pdbx_strand_id
1 'polypeptide(L)'
;MKHLTLLSKVAMCVTLLALGLSLPAHAQLTGYTAELDTMFLEMEDDNVLAGIEYYGVYDVYANFTNPEDVAGAVYSDVAALGTPPMGIDAPCGCHNPAVTSIVVDASNNPAFFAAFPDYEYDSFWTIGMETSDAAGQLPANVGMGAPSDLCAGLTIENGSLYITGMTGDWPVNAVAGEDLKVLVARVTTCSDFTIQACIQTYVGGDQDSVQQFCPEPLLVLHQGCTEEGACNYNPLATTDDDSCVFDDGIYGCDGECFNDEDGDGICDENEIEGCTGKGACNYNADATDDDDSCFYPGEGCDDGFELTVGDVVSDNCECLGYSCYDETACNYSTEGIEDNSVCSYIAQYDIVGSTDPYSQTLQVYTYTATAGSTYEWTIVGGDILEGNGTNELSVVWNVGGAGSVCVTETNADGCSGEQECLIVDVNLSAVSEMLDGTLELFPVPAVENLHLVWTGPTLDNAFVTLRDAAGRVVKLQQVGERDVLDIGALSAGSYMLEFTVPARGSIQRRIMIQ
;
A
#
# COMPACT_ATOMS: atom_id res chain seq x y z
N MET A 1 15.22 -23.81 21.14
CA MET A 1 15.99 -23.98 22.40
C MET A 1 15.73 -22.78 23.29
N LYS A 2 14.79 -22.88 24.23
CA LYS A 2 14.51 -21.81 25.19
C LYS A 2 15.52 -21.89 26.34
N HIS A 3 16.64 -21.19 26.19
CA HIS A 3 17.48 -20.85 27.34
C HIS A 3 16.88 -19.61 27.98
N LEU A 4 16.23 -19.75 29.13
CA LEU A 4 15.82 -18.60 29.93
C LEU A 4 17.03 -18.15 30.76
N THR A 5 17.89 -17.31 30.18
CA THR A 5 18.89 -16.58 30.97
C THR A 5 18.14 -15.55 31.81
N LEU A 6 17.93 -15.82 33.11
CA LEU A 6 17.23 -14.89 33.98
C LEU A 6 18.02 -13.58 34.11
N LEU A 7 17.60 -12.55 33.37
CA LEU A 7 18.01 -11.17 33.58
C LEU A 7 17.19 -10.56 34.72
N SER A 8 17.57 -10.83 35.97
CA SER A 8 17.16 -10.00 37.11
C SER A 8 18.03 -10.26 38.34
N LYS A 9 19.08 -9.44 38.50
CA LYS A 9 19.75 -9.25 39.80
C LYS A 9 18.80 -8.50 40.73
N VAL A 10 17.90 -9.20 41.41
CA VAL A 10 17.27 -8.69 42.64
C VAL A 10 17.60 -9.65 43.78
N ALA A 11 18.78 -9.47 44.34
CA ALA A 11 19.17 -10.11 45.59
C ALA A 11 18.29 -9.54 46.72
N MET A 12 17.30 -10.32 47.17
CA MET A 12 16.51 -9.98 48.35
C MET A 12 17.35 -10.26 49.60
N CYS A 13 18.08 -9.24 50.04
CA CYS A 13 18.91 -9.28 51.24
C CYS A 13 18.03 -9.21 52.51
N VAL A 14 17.81 -10.33 53.18
CA VAL A 14 17.17 -10.36 54.51
C VAL A 14 18.23 -10.11 55.59
N THR A 15 18.41 -8.86 55.99
CA THR A 15 19.23 -8.48 57.16
C THR A 15 18.54 -8.89 58.47
N LEU A 16 19.07 -9.92 59.13
CA LEU A 16 18.73 -10.23 60.53
C LEU A 16 19.66 -9.44 61.49
N LEU A 17 19.05 -8.66 62.39
CA LEU A 17 19.72 -7.81 63.37
C LEU A 17 20.35 -8.66 64.50
N ALA A 18 21.69 -8.66 64.62
CA ALA A 18 22.39 -9.35 65.71
C ALA A 18 22.72 -8.38 66.88
N LEU A 19 22.19 -8.71 68.06
CA LEU A 19 22.42 -8.04 69.34
C LEU A 19 23.80 -8.43 69.90
N GLY A 20 24.56 -7.45 70.41
CA GLY A 20 25.96 -7.59 70.77
C GLY A 20 26.29 -8.63 71.86
N LEU A 21 27.22 -9.53 71.53
CA LEU A 21 28.03 -10.31 72.45
C LEU A 21 29.49 -10.31 71.93
N SER A 22 30.44 -10.38 72.85
CA SER A 22 31.89 -10.25 72.63
C SER A 22 32.42 -11.04 71.43
N LEU A 23 33.03 -10.34 70.48
CA LEU A 23 33.61 -10.87 69.24
C LEU A 23 34.83 -11.75 69.52
N PRO A 24 34.84 -13.04 69.11
CA PRO A 24 36.08 -13.72 68.78
C PRO A 24 36.66 -13.10 67.49
N ALA A 25 37.95 -13.31 67.22
CA ALA A 25 38.57 -12.87 65.97
C ALA A 25 37.70 -13.28 64.77
N HIS A 26 37.31 -12.34 63.92
CA HIS A 26 36.48 -12.64 62.76
C HIS A 26 37.28 -13.54 61.82
N ALA A 27 36.76 -14.75 61.56
CA ALA A 27 37.28 -15.60 60.50
C ALA A 27 37.19 -14.83 59.18
N GLN A 28 38.24 -14.91 58.35
CA GLN A 28 38.22 -14.27 57.03
C GLN A 28 37.18 -14.92 56.11
N LEU A 29 36.97 -16.23 56.23
CA LEU A 29 35.86 -16.93 55.59
C LEU A 29 34.57 -16.70 56.39
N THR A 30 33.50 -16.29 55.73
CA THR A 30 32.19 -16.04 56.35
C THR A 30 31.19 -17.19 56.12
N GLY A 31 31.35 -17.97 55.05
CA GLY A 31 30.49 -19.10 54.72
C GLY A 31 30.39 -19.35 53.22
N TYR A 32 29.34 -20.09 52.82
CA TYR A 32 29.05 -20.38 51.42
C TYR A 32 27.81 -19.64 50.93
N THR A 33 27.78 -19.38 49.63
CA THR A 33 26.59 -18.96 48.89
C THR A 33 26.50 -19.77 47.61
N ALA A 34 25.29 -20.06 47.14
CA ALA A 34 25.08 -20.66 45.83
C ALA A 34 24.32 -19.68 44.95
N GLU A 35 24.67 -19.64 43.68
CA GLU A 35 23.99 -18.86 42.64
C GLU A 35 23.50 -19.82 41.56
N LEU A 36 22.23 -19.73 41.19
CA LEU A 36 21.68 -20.47 40.06
C LEU A 36 22.17 -19.80 38.77
N ASP A 37 22.93 -20.54 37.97
CA ASP A 37 23.41 -20.10 36.66
C ASP A 37 22.35 -20.41 35.58
N THR A 38 21.95 -21.67 35.48
CA THR A 38 21.04 -22.16 34.43
C THR A 38 20.00 -23.11 35.02
N MET A 39 18.74 -22.95 34.62
CA MET A 39 17.67 -23.93 34.87
C MET A 39 17.23 -24.56 33.55
N PHE A 40 17.29 -25.89 33.46
CA PHE A 40 16.77 -26.62 32.32
C PHE A 40 15.26 -26.80 32.48
N LEU A 41 14.49 -26.48 31.45
CA LEU A 41 13.06 -26.79 31.36
C LEU A 41 12.84 -27.93 30.37
N GLU A 42 11.60 -28.38 30.21
CA GLU A 42 11.25 -29.40 29.23
C GLU A 42 11.88 -29.09 27.86
N MET A 43 12.62 -30.06 27.34
CA MET A 43 13.33 -29.96 26.06
C MET A 43 12.59 -30.80 25.03
N GLU A 44 12.53 -30.33 23.78
CA GLU A 44 12.05 -31.15 22.67
C GLU A 44 12.87 -32.45 22.54
N ASP A 45 12.20 -33.55 22.20
CA ASP A 45 12.73 -34.93 22.16
C ASP A 45 14.03 -35.14 21.35
N ASP A 46 14.39 -34.19 20.47
CA ASP A 46 15.60 -34.26 19.62
C ASP A 46 16.82 -33.50 20.20
N ASN A 47 16.78 -33.05 21.46
CA ASN A 47 17.85 -32.26 22.05
C ASN A 47 19.05 -33.10 22.54
N VAL A 48 20.25 -32.56 22.34
CA VAL A 48 21.55 -33.18 22.68
C VAL A 48 21.75 -33.31 24.19
N LEU A 49 20.97 -32.59 25.01
CA LEU A 49 21.03 -32.57 26.48
C LEU A 49 19.94 -33.41 27.16
N ALA A 50 19.40 -34.43 26.48
CA ALA A 50 18.42 -35.34 27.08
C ALA A 50 18.94 -36.00 28.37
N GLY A 51 18.14 -35.99 29.44
CA GLY A 51 18.44 -36.61 30.74
C GLY A 51 18.79 -35.64 31.89
N ILE A 52 18.90 -34.34 31.62
CA ILE A 52 19.04 -33.29 32.65
C ILE A 52 17.84 -32.31 32.65
N GLU A 53 16.68 -32.76 32.19
CA GLU A 53 15.45 -31.96 32.22
C GLU A 53 15.14 -31.56 33.67
N TYR A 54 14.83 -30.28 33.90
CA TYR A 54 14.54 -29.75 35.24
C TYR A 54 15.73 -29.72 36.20
N TYR A 55 16.96 -29.89 35.71
CA TYR A 55 18.16 -29.69 36.53
C TYR A 55 18.49 -28.20 36.64
N GLY A 56 18.98 -27.78 37.80
CA GLY A 56 19.60 -26.49 38.01
C GLY A 56 21.12 -26.64 38.07
N VAL A 57 21.83 -25.72 37.43
CA VAL A 57 23.29 -25.56 37.49
C VAL A 57 23.59 -24.48 38.51
N TYR A 58 24.27 -24.85 39.59
CA TYR A 58 24.56 -23.98 40.71
C TYR A 58 26.06 -23.76 40.86
N ASP A 59 26.47 -22.49 40.92
CA ASP A 59 27.82 -22.10 41.28
C ASP A 59 27.89 -21.81 42.78
N VAL A 60 28.71 -22.58 43.48
CA VAL A 60 28.90 -22.46 44.92
C VAL A 60 30.19 -21.71 45.21
N TYR A 61 30.06 -20.59 45.92
CA TYR A 61 31.15 -19.71 46.29
C TYR A 61 31.45 -19.77 47.78
N ALA A 62 32.74 -19.79 48.12
CA ALA A 62 33.25 -19.43 49.44
C ALA A 62 33.35 -17.91 49.55
N ASN A 63 32.81 -17.32 50.63
CA ASN A 63 32.74 -15.88 50.84
C ASN A 63 33.79 -15.40 51.84
N PHE A 64 34.48 -14.32 51.51
CA PHE A 64 35.58 -13.76 52.28
C PHE A 64 35.29 -12.35 52.80
N THR A 65 36.14 -11.83 53.69
CA THR A 65 36.02 -10.47 54.21
C THR A 65 36.99 -9.47 53.59
N ASN A 66 38.01 -9.95 52.86
CA ASN A 66 39.02 -9.11 52.23
C ASN A 66 39.29 -9.58 50.78
N PRO A 67 39.36 -8.66 49.80
CA PRO A 67 39.63 -9.02 48.40
C PRO A 67 41.00 -9.68 48.17
N GLU A 68 41.95 -9.48 49.09
CA GLU A 68 43.27 -10.10 49.03
C GLU A 68 43.32 -11.48 49.70
N ASP A 69 42.23 -11.94 50.34
CA ASP A 69 42.20 -13.28 50.94
C ASP A 69 42.31 -14.36 49.87
N VAL A 70 42.98 -15.47 50.22
CA VAL A 70 43.21 -16.57 49.29
C VAL A 70 42.69 -17.88 49.83
N ALA A 71 41.86 -18.56 49.03
CA ALA A 71 41.40 -19.93 49.25
C ALA A 71 42.53 -20.91 48.90
N GLY A 72 43.32 -21.30 49.89
CA GLY A 72 44.45 -22.21 49.71
C GLY A 72 44.05 -23.66 49.54
N ALA A 73 43.01 -24.09 50.26
CA ALA A 73 42.50 -25.45 50.19
C ALA A 73 41.03 -25.54 50.58
N VAL A 74 40.30 -26.43 49.92
CA VAL A 74 39.00 -26.97 50.32
C VAL A 74 39.26 -28.36 50.88
N TYR A 75 38.92 -28.64 52.13
CA TYR A 75 39.37 -29.87 52.79
C TYR A 75 38.43 -30.37 53.90
N SER A 76 38.70 -31.60 54.30
CA SER A 76 38.22 -32.25 55.52
C SER A 76 39.33 -33.15 56.06
N ASP A 77 39.52 -33.14 57.38
CA ASP A 77 40.38 -34.06 58.13
C ASP A 77 39.72 -34.36 59.48
N VAL A 78 38.74 -35.26 59.45
CA VAL A 78 37.96 -35.67 60.63
C VAL A 78 38.88 -36.31 61.67
N ALA A 79 39.85 -37.11 61.23
CA ALA A 79 40.67 -37.92 62.13
C ALA A 79 41.72 -37.09 62.89
N ALA A 80 42.40 -36.16 62.22
CA ALA A 80 43.47 -35.37 62.82
C ALA A 80 43.01 -34.00 63.33
N LEU A 81 42.06 -33.35 62.64
CA LEU A 81 41.61 -31.98 62.97
C LEU A 81 40.19 -31.93 63.55
N GLY A 82 39.44 -33.05 63.54
CA GLY A 82 38.08 -33.10 64.07
C GLY A 82 37.10 -32.25 63.27
N THR A 83 37.38 -32.02 61.98
CA THR A 83 36.49 -31.29 61.07
C THR A 83 35.22 -32.10 60.80
N PRO A 84 34.12 -31.46 60.37
CA PRO A 84 33.02 -32.19 59.73
C PRO A 84 33.49 -32.84 58.42
N PRO A 85 32.88 -33.96 57.99
CA PRO A 85 33.09 -34.50 56.64
C PRO A 85 32.74 -33.48 55.56
N MET A 86 33.46 -33.52 54.44
CA MET A 86 33.12 -32.72 53.26
C MET A 86 32.32 -33.53 52.24
N GLY A 87 31.64 -32.85 51.33
CA GLY A 87 30.90 -33.48 50.23
C GLY A 87 29.72 -32.63 49.77
N ILE A 88 29.02 -33.16 48.76
CA ILE A 88 27.73 -32.65 48.30
C ILE A 88 26.72 -33.77 48.51
N ASP A 89 25.63 -33.46 49.21
CA ASP A 89 24.48 -34.35 49.39
C ASP A 89 23.36 -33.87 48.48
N ALA A 90 23.28 -34.47 47.29
CA ALA A 90 22.22 -34.21 46.31
C ALA A 90 21.41 -35.51 46.11
N PRO A 91 20.20 -35.64 46.69
CA PRO A 91 19.46 -36.91 46.72
C PRO A 91 19.13 -37.51 45.35
N CYS A 92 19.00 -36.69 44.30
CA CYS A 92 18.80 -37.19 42.94
C CYS A 92 20.10 -37.40 42.15
N GLY A 93 21.26 -37.23 42.80
CA GLY A 93 22.57 -37.26 42.17
C GLY A 93 22.91 -35.94 41.50
N CYS A 94 24.04 -35.92 40.82
CA CYS A 94 24.49 -34.79 40.02
C CYS A 94 24.83 -35.25 38.61
N HIS A 95 24.64 -34.36 37.65
CA HIS A 95 25.10 -34.58 36.29
C HIS A 95 26.63 -34.60 36.27
N ASN A 96 27.19 -35.75 35.91
CA ASN A 96 28.62 -35.96 35.77
C ASN A 96 28.88 -36.90 34.57
N PRO A 97 28.88 -36.38 33.33
CA PRO A 97 29.08 -37.17 32.12
C PRO A 97 30.52 -37.67 32.01
N ALA A 98 31.47 -36.93 32.58
CA ALA A 98 32.87 -37.26 32.64
C ALA A 98 33.18 -37.96 33.96
N VAL A 99 32.73 -39.23 34.09
CA VAL A 99 32.99 -40.13 35.24
C VAL A 99 34.49 -40.38 35.54
N THR A 100 35.39 -39.58 34.99
CA THR A 100 36.84 -39.59 35.11
C THR A 100 37.37 -38.65 36.19
N SER A 101 36.61 -37.65 36.67
CA SER A 101 37.08 -36.74 37.71
C SER A 101 35.99 -36.18 38.64
N ILE A 102 36.41 -35.77 39.83
CA ILE A 102 35.63 -35.05 40.85
C ILE A 102 36.06 -33.56 40.94
N VAL A 103 37.10 -33.19 40.20
CA VAL A 103 37.72 -31.86 40.13
C VAL A 103 37.72 -31.39 38.68
N VAL A 104 37.71 -30.07 38.44
CA VAL A 104 37.89 -29.46 37.11
C VAL A 104 39.10 -30.09 36.37
N ASP A 105 38.85 -31.01 35.43
CA ASP A 105 39.86 -31.72 34.63
C ASP A 105 39.73 -31.36 33.13
N ALA A 106 40.36 -32.13 32.24
CA ALA A 106 40.27 -31.87 30.80
C ALA A 106 38.85 -32.02 30.21
N SER A 107 37.88 -32.60 30.91
CA SER A 107 36.47 -32.70 30.51
C SER A 107 35.82 -31.32 30.38
N ASN A 108 36.12 -30.40 31.31
CA ASN A 108 35.53 -29.06 31.38
C ASN A 108 36.36 -28.04 30.59
N ASN A 109 36.87 -28.47 29.43
CA ASN A 109 37.52 -27.59 28.47
C ASN A 109 36.50 -27.08 27.44
N PRO A 110 36.35 -25.77 27.26
CA PRO A 110 35.40 -25.20 26.29
C PRO A 110 35.60 -25.71 24.85
N ALA A 111 36.82 -26.15 24.50
CA ALA A 111 37.10 -26.75 23.20
C ALA A 111 36.34 -28.06 22.93
N PHE A 112 35.83 -28.73 23.97
CA PHE A 112 35.05 -29.97 23.85
C PHE A 112 33.55 -29.76 23.77
N PHE A 113 33.01 -28.63 24.25
CA PHE A 113 31.55 -28.40 24.35
C PHE A 113 30.83 -28.45 23.00
N ALA A 114 31.50 -28.05 21.91
CA ALA A 114 30.93 -28.15 20.57
C ALA A 114 30.71 -29.61 20.10
N ALA A 115 31.51 -30.56 20.61
CA ALA A 115 31.41 -31.98 20.27
C ALA A 115 30.63 -32.78 21.33
N PHE A 116 30.66 -32.32 22.59
CA PHE A 116 30.02 -32.92 23.75
C PHE A 116 29.35 -31.82 24.59
N PRO A 117 28.16 -31.33 24.19
CA PRO A 117 27.49 -30.22 24.87
C PRO A 117 27.11 -30.52 26.32
N ASP A 118 26.91 -31.80 26.65
CA ASP A 118 26.61 -32.27 28.00
C ASP A 118 27.77 -32.02 29.00
N TYR A 119 29.00 -31.83 28.51
CA TYR A 119 30.19 -31.61 29.35
C TYR A 119 30.25 -30.18 29.89
N GLU A 120 29.54 -29.22 29.28
CA GLU A 120 29.50 -27.83 29.76
C GLU A 120 28.88 -27.73 31.16
N TYR A 121 27.94 -28.62 31.46
CA TYR A 121 27.14 -28.62 32.69
C TYR A 121 27.59 -29.69 33.69
N ASP A 122 28.81 -30.23 33.53
CA ASP A 122 29.40 -31.20 34.47
C ASP A 122 29.49 -30.61 35.88
N SER A 123 29.28 -31.46 36.88
CA SER A 123 29.44 -31.10 38.28
C SER A 123 30.87 -31.39 38.73
N PHE A 124 31.48 -30.50 39.52
CA PHE A 124 32.86 -30.68 39.98
C PHE A 124 33.21 -29.78 41.17
N TRP A 125 34.27 -30.15 41.90
CA TRP A 125 34.95 -29.26 42.84
C TRP A 125 36.05 -28.45 42.14
N THR A 126 36.29 -27.24 42.63
CA THR A 126 37.30 -26.33 42.08
C THR A 126 37.81 -25.37 43.14
N ILE A 127 38.80 -24.57 42.77
CA ILE A 127 39.19 -23.35 43.49
C ILE A 127 39.28 -22.26 42.41
N GLY A 128 38.18 -21.53 42.26
CA GLY A 128 37.96 -20.39 41.34
C GLY A 128 38.14 -20.65 39.86
N MET A 129 38.11 -21.91 39.41
CA MET A 129 38.12 -22.22 37.97
C MET A 129 36.78 -22.80 37.55
N GLU A 130 36.10 -22.09 36.65
CA GLU A 130 34.87 -22.55 35.98
C GLU A 130 35.16 -23.57 34.88
N THR A 131 36.28 -23.40 34.18
CA THR A 131 36.72 -24.27 33.08
C THR A 131 38.23 -24.50 33.16
N SER A 132 38.72 -25.57 32.51
CA SER A 132 40.15 -25.93 32.59
C SER A 132 41.11 -24.97 31.89
N ASP A 133 40.60 -24.09 31.03
CA ASP A 133 41.35 -23.04 30.33
C ASP A 133 41.23 -21.65 30.98
N ALA A 134 40.44 -21.51 32.05
CA ALA A 134 40.32 -20.28 32.81
C ALA A 134 41.69 -19.83 33.36
N ALA A 135 41.88 -18.51 33.49
CA ALA A 135 43.12 -17.95 34.00
C ALA A 135 43.39 -18.41 35.43
N GLY A 136 44.53 -19.05 35.68
CA GLY A 136 44.84 -19.58 36.99
C GLY A 136 45.68 -20.84 36.96
N GLN A 137 45.57 -21.62 38.04
CA GLN A 137 46.18 -22.92 38.18
C GLN A 137 45.13 -23.96 38.57
N LEU A 138 45.08 -25.07 37.83
CA LEU A 138 44.25 -26.22 38.18
C LEU A 138 44.60 -26.72 39.59
N PRO A 139 43.61 -26.86 40.49
CA PRO A 139 43.86 -27.32 41.84
C PRO A 139 44.29 -28.79 41.85
N ALA A 140 45.26 -29.10 42.70
CA ALA A 140 45.66 -30.49 42.96
C ALA A 140 44.75 -31.08 44.03
N ASN A 141 44.53 -32.40 44.00
CA ASN A 141 43.70 -33.05 45.00
C ASN A 141 44.37 -34.31 45.59
N VAL A 142 43.95 -34.65 46.80
CA VAL A 142 44.32 -35.87 47.51
C VAL A 142 43.14 -36.35 48.36
N GLY A 143 42.83 -37.64 48.32
CA GLY A 143 41.79 -38.21 49.19
C GLY A 143 40.36 -37.76 48.87
N MET A 144 40.10 -37.18 47.70
CA MET A 144 38.77 -36.70 47.28
C MET A 144 37.78 -37.81 46.87
N GLY A 145 38.16 -39.09 46.97
CA GLY A 145 37.30 -40.20 46.55
C GLY A 145 37.31 -40.46 45.04
N ALA A 146 36.40 -41.31 44.58
CA ALA A 146 36.18 -41.59 43.17
C ALA A 146 35.20 -40.55 42.55
N PRO A 147 35.19 -40.37 41.22
CA PRO A 147 34.23 -39.47 40.56
C PRO A 147 32.76 -39.75 40.89
N SER A 148 32.40 -41.02 41.15
CA SER A 148 31.07 -41.42 41.61
C SER A 148 30.65 -40.83 42.96
N ASP A 149 31.61 -40.32 43.73
CA ASP A 149 31.40 -39.86 45.10
C ASP A 149 31.05 -38.35 45.16
N LEU A 150 31.10 -37.64 44.03
CA LEU A 150 30.91 -36.18 43.95
C LEU A 150 29.66 -35.69 44.68
N CYS A 151 28.54 -36.40 44.51
CA CYS A 151 27.25 -36.08 45.13
C CYS A 151 26.69 -37.24 45.96
N ALA A 152 27.57 -38.07 46.52
CA ALA A 152 27.20 -39.25 47.31
C ALA A 152 26.93 -38.93 48.80
N GLY A 153 26.75 -37.66 49.15
CA GLY A 153 26.57 -37.20 50.52
C GLY A 153 27.83 -36.62 51.15
N LEU A 154 27.70 -36.13 52.38
CA LEU A 154 28.81 -35.60 53.20
C LEU A 154 29.67 -36.75 53.76
N THR A 155 30.43 -37.41 52.89
CA THR A 155 31.11 -38.69 53.19
C THR A 155 32.64 -38.62 53.16
N ILE A 156 33.22 -37.54 52.66
CA ILE A 156 34.68 -37.40 52.53
C ILE A 156 35.26 -36.97 53.90
N GLU A 157 35.68 -37.96 54.68
CA GLU A 157 36.23 -37.74 56.02
C GLU A 157 37.66 -37.17 56.00
N ASN A 158 38.47 -37.52 54.99
CA ASN A 158 39.87 -37.09 54.90
C ASN A 158 40.25 -36.84 53.43
N GLY A 159 40.10 -35.61 52.98
CA GLY A 159 40.33 -35.20 51.59
C GLY A 159 40.68 -33.73 51.50
N SER A 160 41.41 -33.35 50.45
CA SER A 160 41.75 -31.96 50.19
C SER A 160 41.91 -31.70 48.70
N LEU A 161 41.32 -30.61 48.26
CA LEU A 161 41.62 -29.87 47.05
C LEU A 161 42.47 -28.65 47.45
N TYR A 162 43.61 -28.41 46.79
CA TYR A 162 44.53 -27.36 47.20
C TYR A 162 45.28 -26.72 46.03
N ILE A 163 45.65 -25.45 46.23
CA ILE A 163 46.51 -24.69 45.34
C ILE A 163 47.72 -24.18 46.14
N THR A 164 48.89 -24.19 45.52
CA THR A 164 50.13 -23.67 46.12
C THR A 164 50.57 -22.41 45.39
N GLY A 165 50.76 -21.31 46.11
CA GLY A 165 51.42 -20.11 45.58
C GLY A 165 52.91 -20.37 45.35
N MET A 166 53.44 -20.00 44.19
CA MET A 166 54.88 -19.98 43.96
C MET A 166 55.42 -18.60 44.34
N THR A 167 56.35 -18.55 45.30
CA THR A 167 57.11 -17.33 45.64
C THR A 167 56.29 -16.08 46.00
N GLY A 168 55.12 -16.23 46.63
CA GLY A 168 54.31 -15.11 47.15
C GLY A 168 53.26 -14.55 46.18
N ASP A 169 53.27 -15.00 44.92
CA ASP A 169 52.21 -14.70 43.97
C ASP A 169 51.22 -15.88 43.95
N TRP A 170 49.97 -15.61 44.34
CA TRP A 170 48.90 -16.60 44.31
C TRP A 170 48.23 -16.68 42.93
N PRO A 171 47.83 -17.87 42.45
CA PRO A 171 47.03 -17.99 41.25
C PRO A 171 45.74 -17.19 41.36
N VAL A 172 45.39 -16.45 40.30
CA VAL A 172 44.27 -15.48 40.33
C VAL A 172 42.93 -16.13 40.69
N ASN A 173 42.72 -17.38 40.30
CA ASN A 173 41.55 -18.17 40.64
C ASN A 173 41.42 -18.49 42.14
N ALA A 174 42.50 -18.43 42.92
CA ALA A 174 42.43 -18.68 44.36
C ALA A 174 42.17 -17.41 45.19
N VAL A 175 42.25 -16.22 44.58
CA VAL A 175 42.15 -14.92 45.25
C VAL A 175 40.69 -14.47 45.26
N ALA A 176 40.19 -14.01 46.42
CA ALA A 176 38.79 -13.65 46.62
C ALA A 176 38.29 -12.47 45.77
N GLY A 177 39.18 -11.59 45.31
CA GLY A 177 38.83 -10.52 44.37
C GLY A 177 37.87 -9.47 44.95
N GLU A 178 37.46 -8.52 44.11
CA GLU A 178 36.56 -7.43 44.52
C GLU A 178 35.16 -7.91 44.92
N ASP A 179 34.74 -9.05 44.39
CA ASP A 179 33.48 -9.74 44.69
C ASP A 179 33.52 -10.56 45.98
N LEU A 180 34.70 -10.69 46.61
CA LEU A 180 34.93 -11.38 47.88
C LEU A 180 34.55 -12.86 47.83
N LYS A 181 34.65 -13.49 46.66
CA LYS A 181 34.17 -14.84 46.41
C LYS A 181 35.23 -15.68 45.70
N VAL A 182 35.26 -16.96 46.01
CA VAL A 182 36.00 -17.97 45.24
C VAL A 182 35.06 -19.13 44.95
N LEU A 183 34.90 -19.49 43.67
CA LEU A 183 34.12 -20.67 43.27
C LEU A 183 34.75 -21.93 43.87
N VAL A 184 33.98 -22.75 44.56
CA VAL A 184 34.48 -23.99 45.19
C VAL A 184 33.83 -25.25 44.60
N ALA A 185 32.65 -25.13 44.00
CA ALA A 185 32.02 -26.22 43.27
C ALA A 185 31.03 -25.67 42.25
N ARG A 186 30.85 -26.43 41.17
CA ARG A 186 29.67 -26.34 40.29
C ARG A 186 28.86 -27.61 40.48
N VAL A 187 27.56 -27.45 40.71
CA VAL A 187 26.65 -28.55 41.03
C VAL A 187 25.45 -28.50 40.11
N THR A 188 25.29 -29.51 39.27
CA THR A 188 24.16 -29.66 38.36
C THR A 188 23.26 -30.77 38.88
N THR A 189 22.11 -30.41 39.45
CA THR A 189 21.22 -31.36 40.13
C THR A 189 19.74 -30.96 40.02
N CYS A 190 18.86 -31.91 40.27
CA CYS A 190 17.42 -31.81 40.06
C CYS A 190 16.61 -31.65 41.36
N SER A 191 17.29 -31.49 42.51
CA SER A 191 16.64 -31.32 43.81
C SER A 191 17.46 -30.43 44.71
N ASP A 192 16.91 -30.12 45.89
CA ASP A 192 17.69 -29.51 46.96
C ASP A 192 18.97 -30.31 47.21
N PHE A 193 20.05 -29.61 47.55
CA PHE A 193 21.30 -30.25 47.93
C PHE A 193 21.95 -29.53 49.10
N THR A 194 22.77 -30.27 49.84
CA THR A 194 23.58 -29.70 50.93
C THR A 194 25.05 -29.82 50.57
N ILE A 195 25.83 -28.76 50.78
CA ILE A 195 27.28 -28.78 50.61
C ILE A 195 28.00 -28.41 51.90
N GLN A 196 29.07 -29.14 52.19
CA GLN A 196 29.94 -28.89 53.33
C GLN A 196 31.40 -29.10 52.96
N ALA A 197 32.27 -28.18 53.37
CA ALA A 197 33.72 -28.36 53.41
C ALA A 197 34.33 -27.36 54.39
N CYS A 198 35.61 -27.54 54.73
CA CYS A 198 36.40 -26.52 55.42
C CYS A 198 37.30 -25.81 54.41
N ILE A 199 37.61 -24.53 54.66
CA ILE A 199 38.51 -23.74 53.82
C ILE A 199 39.74 -23.33 54.61
N GLN A 200 40.92 -23.57 54.03
CA GLN A 200 42.16 -22.93 54.45
C GLN A 200 42.27 -21.58 53.75
N THR A 201 42.35 -20.51 54.53
CA THR A 201 42.47 -19.14 54.03
C THR A 201 43.85 -18.57 54.37
N TYR A 202 44.53 -17.99 53.40
CA TYR A 202 45.69 -17.13 53.64
C TYR A 202 45.21 -15.68 53.71
N VAL A 203 45.30 -15.09 54.89
CA VAL A 203 44.72 -13.77 55.18
C VAL A 203 45.51 -12.70 54.43
N GLY A 204 44.84 -11.95 53.55
CA GLY A 204 45.49 -10.99 52.66
C GLY A 204 46.59 -11.60 51.77
N GLY A 205 46.52 -12.90 51.48
CA GLY A 205 47.50 -13.61 50.66
C GLY A 205 48.83 -13.90 51.37
N ASP A 206 48.96 -13.64 52.67
CA ASP A 206 50.19 -13.91 53.43
C ASP A 206 50.32 -15.40 53.79
N GLN A 207 51.38 -16.04 53.30
CA GLN A 207 51.69 -17.46 53.57
C GLN A 207 51.96 -17.76 55.05
N ASP A 208 52.39 -16.78 55.83
CA ASP A 208 52.63 -16.94 57.26
C ASP A 208 51.34 -16.74 58.09
N SER A 209 50.28 -16.19 57.47
CA SER A 209 49.00 -15.90 58.13
C SER A 209 47.89 -16.81 57.62
N VAL A 210 47.84 -18.02 58.19
CA VAL A 210 46.87 -19.06 57.82
C VAL A 210 45.71 -19.13 58.81
N GLN A 211 44.49 -19.18 58.28
CA GLN A 211 43.28 -19.54 59.02
C GLN A 211 42.66 -20.82 58.45
N GLN A 212 42.08 -21.61 59.33
CA GLN A 212 41.34 -22.82 58.99
C GLN A 212 39.95 -22.67 59.59
N PHE A 213 38.93 -22.70 58.75
CA PHE A 213 37.57 -22.49 59.18
C PHE A 213 36.61 -23.44 58.45
N CYS A 214 35.69 -24.02 59.22
CA CYS A 214 34.62 -24.87 58.73
C CYS A 214 33.32 -24.13 58.97
N PRO A 215 32.69 -23.54 57.93
CA PRO A 215 31.38 -22.94 58.07
C PRO A 215 30.31 -24.01 58.31
N GLU A 216 29.10 -23.58 58.64
CA GLU A 216 27.94 -24.47 58.69
C GLU A 216 27.57 -24.96 57.27
N PRO A 217 26.97 -26.15 57.13
CA PRO A 217 26.53 -26.67 55.83
C PRO A 217 25.55 -25.72 55.15
N LEU A 218 25.76 -25.51 53.84
CA LEU A 218 24.84 -24.74 53.02
C LEU A 218 23.80 -25.68 52.42
N LEU A 219 22.53 -25.48 52.80
CA LEU A 219 21.38 -26.04 52.10
C LEU A 219 20.99 -25.11 50.95
N VAL A 220 21.01 -25.63 49.73
CA VAL A 220 20.55 -24.96 48.52
C VAL A 220 19.20 -25.54 48.14
N LEU A 221 18.20 -24.67 48.02
CA LEU A 221 16.85 -25.05 47.61
C LEU A 221 16.78 -25.03 46.08
N HIS A 222 16.16 -26.05 45.50
CA HIS A 222 15.92 -26.11 44.07
C HIS A 222 14.74 -25.22 43.69
N GLN A 223 15.08 -24.03 43.19
CA GLN A 223 14.14 -22.95 42.92
C GLN A 223 13.61 -23.00 41.49
N GLY A 224 12.33 -22.66 41.30
CA GLY A 224 11.71 -22.51 39.98
C GLY A 224 10.20 -22.34 40.10
N CYS A 225 9.51 -22.16 38.97
CA CYS A 225 8.06 -22.02 38.98
C CYS A 225 7.37 -23.31 39.41
N THR A 226 6.50 -23.23 40.42
CA THR A 226 5.77 -24.38 40.99
C THR A 226 4.32 -24.51 40.53
N GLU A 227 3.83 -23.60 39.70
CA GLU A 227 2.44 -23.56 39.22
C GLU A 227 2.27 -24.38 37.92
N GLU A 228 1.48 -25.46 37.95
CA GLU A 228 1.29 -26.41 36.83
C GLU A 228 0.76 -25.75 35.52
N GLY A 229 0.10 -24.59 35.63
CA GLY A 229 -0.42 -23.84 34.48
C GLY A 229 0.58 -22.88 33.84
N ALA A 230 1.80 -22.76 34.37
CA ALA A 230 2.80 -21.84 33.86
C ALA A 230 3.64 -22.47 32.73
N CYS A 231 4.02 -21.65 31.76
CA CYS A 231 4.88 -21.99 30.62
C CYS A 231 6.28 -22.46 31.00
N ASN A 232 6.76 -22.07 32.18
CA ASN A 232 8.06 -22.47 32.72
C ASN A 232 7.91 -23.30 34.00
N TYR A 233 6.77 -23.98 34.16
CA TYR A 233 6.54 -24.90 35.27
C TYR A 233 7.69 -25.91 35.39
N ASN A 234 8.23 -26.03 36.58
CA ASN A 234 9.23 -27.02 36.94
C ASN A 234 8.64 -27.98 37.99
N PRO A 235 8.32 -29.24 37.64
CA PRO A 235 7.78 -30.22 38.58
C PRO A 235 8.77 -30.68 39.65
N LEU A 236 10.06 -30.35 39.52
CA LEU A 236 11.10 -30.65 40.50
C LEU A 236 11.41 -29.48 41.44
N ALA A 237 10.89 -28.27 41.15
CA ALA A 237 11.02 -27.10 42.03
C ALA A 237 10.43 -27.40 43.42
N THR A 238 11.24 -27.22 44.47
CA THR A 238 10.80 -27.38 45.86
C THR A 238 10.36 -26.06 46.47
N THR A 239 10.78 -24.95 45.87
CA THR A 239 10.51 -23.59 46.32
C THR A 239 10.19 -22.70 45.13
N ASP A 240 9.04 -22.04 45.19
CA ASP A 240 8.65 -21.05 44.19
C ASP A 240 9.56 -19.83 44.26
N ASP A 241 10.02 -19.37 43.09
CA ASP A 241 10.91 -18.21 42.94
C ASP A 241 10.22 -17.01 42.29
N ASP A 242 8.89 -17.02 42.24
CA ASP A 242 8.06 -16.02 41.55
C ASP A 242 8.40 -15.87 40.04
N SER A 243 9.06 -16.86 39.42
CA SER A 243 9.43 -16.80 37.99
C SER A 243 8.32 -17.25 37.04
N CYS A 244 7.16 -17.69 37.54
CA CYS A 244 6.09 -18.25 36.73
C CYS A 244 5.63 -17.30 35.61
N VAL A 245 5.71 -17.77 34.37
CA VAL A 245 5.22 -17.10 33.16
C VAL A 245 3.98 -17.85 32.68
N PHE A 246 2.90 -17.12 32.41
CA PHE A 246 1.67 -17.68 31.86
C PHE A 246 1.48 -17.18 30.43
N ASP A 247 0.74 -17.94 29.61
CA ASP A 247 0.26 -17.45 28.33
C ASP A 247 -0.62 -16.21 28.52
N ASP A 248 -0.66 -15.34 27.52
CA ASP A 248 -1.49 -14.12 27.55
C ASP A 248 -2.91 -14.35 27.02
N GLY A 249 -3.24 -15.60 26.69
CA GLY A 249 -4.51 -16.01 26.07
C GLY A 249 -4.62 -15.72 24.57
N ILE A 250 -3.59 -15.11 23.96
CA ILE A 250 -3.50 -14.84 22.51
C ILE A 250 -2.40 -15.72 21.91
N TYR A 251 -1.22 -15.70 22.53
CA TYR A 251 -0.08 -16.55 22.21
C TYR A 251 0.10 -17.62 23.28
N GLY A 252 0.35 -18.84 22.82
CA GLY A 252 0.72 -19.97 23.65
C GLY A 252 2.10 -19.82 24.28
N CYS A 253 2.42 -20.75 25.18
CA CYS A 253 3.71 -20.77 25.86
C CYS A 253 4.90 -20.93 24.92
N ASP A 254 4.71 -21.55 23.76
CA ASP A 254 5.64 -21.66 22.63
C ASP A 254 5.83 -20.35 21.85
N GLY A 255 4.98 -19.36 22.08
CA GLY A 255 4.92 -18.13 21.30
C GLY A 255 4.11 -18.30 20.02
N GLU A 256 3.47 -19.45 19.82
CA GLU A 256 2.59 -19.70 18.68
C GLU A 256 1.23 -19.08 18.95
N CYS A 257 0.59 -18.63 17.90
CA CYS A 257 -0.73 -18.07 18.01
C CYS A 257 -1.81 -19.15 18.26
N PHE A 258 -2.82 -18.84 19.09
CA PHE A 258 -3.97 -19.74 19.26
C PHE A 258 -4.96 -19.72 18.08
N ASN A 259 -5.22 -18.54 17.50
CA ASN A 259 -6.13 -18.33 16.37
C ASN A 259 -5.40 -17.52 15.29
N ASP A 260 -4.97 -18.21 14.24
CA ASP A 260 -4.26 -17.64 13.10
C ASP A 260 -4.87 -18.29 11.85
N GLU A 261 -5.87 -17.63 11.25
CA GLU A 261 -6.64 -18.18 10.13
C GLU A 261 -5.82 -18.23 8.83
N ASP A 262 -4.90 -17.29 8.62
CA ASP A 262 -4.14 -17.13 7.37
C ASP A 262 -2.72 -17.71 7.43
N GLY A 263 -2.20 -17.96 8.64
CA GLY A 263 -0.92 -18.61 8.92
C GLY A 263 0.29 -17.69 8.81
N ASP A 264 0.13 -16.38 8.94
CA ASP A 264 1.22 -15.40 8.85
C ASP A 264 2.00 -15.21 10.18
N GLY A 265 1.50 -15.80 11.28
CA GLY A 265 2.08 -15.75 12.62
C GLY A 265 1.58 -14.58 13.48
N ILE A 266 0.65 -13.77 12.99
CA ILE A 266 -0.08 -12.75 13.73
C ILE A 266 -1.45 -13.33 14.07
N CYS A 267 -1.87 -13.18 15.33
CA CYS A 267 -3.18 -13.71 15.74
C CYS A 267 -4.32 -12.87 15.21
N ASP A 268 -5.43 -13.52 14.86
CA ASP A 268 -6.68 -12.91 14.40
C ASP A 268 -7.13 -11.74 15.33
N GLU A 269 -6.94 -11.87 16.65
CA GLU A 269 -7.30 -10.81 17.61
C GLU A 269 -6.41 -9.55 17.53
N ASN A 270 -5.23 -9.69 16.94
CA ASN A 270 -4.23 -8.63 16.76
C ASN A 270 -4.11 -8.18 15.29
N GLU A 271 -4.91 -8.76 14.40
CA GLU A 271 -4.87 -8.39 13.00
C GLU A 271 -5.42 -6.98 12.76
N ILE A 272 -4.83 -6.33 11.76
CA ILE A 272 -5.25 -5.04 11.26
C ILE A 272 -5.68 -5.25 9.81
N GLU A 273 -6.99 -5.19 9.57
CA GLU A 273 -7.57 -5.26 8.23
C GLU A 273 -7.09 -4.08 7.36
N GLY A 274 -6.70 -4.38 6.11
CA GLY A 274 -6.42 -3.38 5.09
C GLY A 274 -5.57 -3.93 3.96
N CYS A 275 -5.36 -3.14 2.90
CA CYS A 275 -4.57 -3.62 1.77
C CYS A 275 -3.10 -3.92 2.13
N THR A 276 -2.70 -5.20 2.06
CA THR A 276 -1.33 -5.67 2.34
C THR A 276 -0.42 -5.63 1.09
N GLY A 277 -0.99 -5.41 -0.09
CA GLY A 277 -0.28 -5.37 -1.36
C GLY A 277 0.63 -4.15 -1.51
N LYS A 278 1.96 -4.31 -1.39
CA LYS A 278 2.96 -3.21 -1.51
C LYS A 278 2.92 -2.40 -2.83
N GLY A 279 2.31 -2.95 -3.87
CA GLY A 279 2.14 -2.27 -5.16
C GLY A 279 0.80 -1.52 -5.29
N ALA A 280 -0.08 -1.64 -4.31
CA ALA A 280 -1.39 -1.01 -4.32
C ALA A 280 -1.30 0.45 -3.89
N CYS A 281 -2.23 1.24 -4.39
CA CYS A 281 -2.32 2.67 -4.13
C CYS A 281 -2.82 3.01 -2.72
N ASN A 282 -3.60 2.11 -2.12
CA ASN A 282 -4.05 2.17 -0.74
C ASN A 282 -3.31 1.20 0.18
N TYR A 283 -2.09 0.79 -0.19
CA TYR A 283 -1.25 -0.06 0.66
C TYR A 283 -1.16 0.52 2.08
N ASN A 284 -1.49 -0.31 3.06
CA ASN A 284 -1.33 0.00 4.47
C ASN A 284 -0.19 -0.85 5.05
N ALA A 285 0.89 -0.20 5.48
CA ALA A 285 2.04 -0.90 6.06
C ALA A 285 1.76 -1.50 7.45
N ASP A 286 0.70 -1.03 8.11
CA ASP A 286 0.26 -1.56 9.40
C ASP A 286 -0.79 -2.67 9.22
N ALA A 287 -1.31 -2.90 8.01
CA ALA A 287 -2.23 -3.99 7.77
C ALA A 287 -1.50 -5.33 7.80
N THR A 288 -2.10 -6.27 8.52
CA THR A 288 -1.62 -7.64 8.66
C THR A 288 -2.53 -8.61 7.91
N ASP A 289 -3.81 -8.27 7.72
CA ASP A 289 -4.77 -9.07 6.95
C ASP A 289 -5.37 -8.25 5.79
N ASP A 290 -5.51 -8.88 4.61
CA ASP A 290 -5.97 -8.25 3.38
C ASP A 290 -7.50 -8.22 3.31
N ASP A 291 -8.09 -7.02 3.35
CA ASP A 291 -9.53 -6.81 3.33
C ASP A 291 -10.13 -6.76 1.91
N ASP A 292 -9.40 -7.25 0.91
CA ASP A 292 -9.71 -7.15 -0.53
C ASP A 292 -9.92 -5.69 -1.02
N SER A 293 -9.49 -4.68 -0.26
CA SER A 293 -9.64 -3.27 -0.66
C SER A 293 -8.55 -2.78 -1.62
N CYS A 294 -7.50 -3.56 -1.86
CA CYS A 294 -6.37 -3.16 -2.70
C CYS A 294 -6.81 -2.72 -4.10
N PHE A 295 -6.35 -1.55 -4.55
CA PHE A 295 -6.45 -1.13 -5.95
C PHE A 295 -5.09 -0.73 -6.52
N TYR A 296 -4.87 -1.06 -7.80
CA TYR A 296 -3.56 -0.97 -8.44
C TYR A 296 -3.56 -0.05 -9.67
N PRO A 297 -2.40 0.55 -10.02
CA PRO A 297 -2.25 1.26 -11.28
C PRO A 297 -2.64 0.40 -12.49
N GLY A 298 -3.44 0.98 -13.39
CA GLY A 298 -3.97 0.33 -14.59
C GLY A 298 -5.34 -0.34 -14.41
N GLU A 299 -5.86 -0.44 -13.18
CA GLU A 299 -7.23 -0.89 -12.96
C GLU A 299 -8.24 0.18 -13.34
N GLY A 300 -9.41 -0.25 -13.83
CA GLY A 300 -10.50 0.66 -14.19
C GLY A 300 -11.10 1.31 -12.93
N CYS A 301 -11.39 2.61 -13.02
CA CYS A 301 -11.99 3.38 -11.93
C CYS A 301 -13.08 4.31 -12.47
N ASP A 302 -13.64 5.16 -11.62
CA ASP A 302 -14.60 6.22 -11.99
C ASP A 302 -14.15 7.50 -11.28
N ASP A 303 -13.69 8.48 -12.06
CA ASP A 303 -13.19 9.76 -11.52
C ASP A 303 -14.33 10.75 -11.21
N GLY A 304 -15.58 10.38 -11.54
CA GLY A 304 -16.78 11.17 -11.35
C GLY A 304 -16.99 12.27 -12.39
N PHE A 305 -16.14 12.37 -13.41
CA PHE A 305 -16.28 13.34 -14.49
C PHE A 305 -16.95 12.70 -15.71
N GLU A 306 -18.19 13.07 -16.01
CA GLU A 306 -18.95 12.42 -17.10
C GLU A 306 -18.35 12.59 -18.51
N LEU A 307 -17.44 13.54 -18.71
CA LEU A 307 -16.83 13.84 -20.02
C LEU A 307 -15.45 13.20 -20.23
N THR A 308 -14.88 12.57 -19.21
CA THR A 308 -13.67 11.76 -19.35
C THR A 308 -14.04 10.34 -19.83
N VAL A 309 -13.12 9.68 -20.51
CA VAL A 309 -13.30 8.30 -20.99
C VAL A 309 -12.10 7.43 -20.66
N GLY A 310 -12.36 6.16 -20.38
CA GLY A 310 -11.30 5.17 -20.16
C GLY A 310 -10.57 5.36 -18.83
N ASP A 311 -11.32 5.75 -17.80
CA ASP A 311 -10.83 6.00 -16.44
C ASP A 311 -10.04 4.83 -15.89
N VAL A 312 -8.79 5.12 -15.53
CA VAL A 312 -7.87 4.16 -14.94
C VAL A 312 -7.11 4.79 -13.78
N VAL A 313 -6.72 3.96 -12.82
CA VAL A 313 -5.80 4.37 -11.76
C VAL A 313 -4.44 4.60 -12.40
N SER A 314 -3.95 5.83 -12.31
CA SER A 314 -2.62 6.21 -12.83
C SER A 314 -1.48 5.70 -11.94
N ASP A 315 -0.24 5.80 -12.44
CA ASP A 315 0.97 5.49 -11.65
C ASP A 315 1.11 6.35 -10.37
N ASN A 316 0.44 7.50 -10.33
CA ASN A 316 0.40 8.39 -9.18
C ASN A 316 -0.80 8.11 -8.26
N CYS A 317 -1.53 7.02 -8.47
CA CYS A 317 -2.68 6.62 -7.67
C CYS A 317 -3.88 7.58 -7.72
N GLU A 318 -3.95 8.37 -8.80
CA GLU A 318 -5.11 9.18 -9.11
C GLU A 318 -5.97 8.44 -10.13
N CYS A 319 -7.28 8.40 -9.91
CA CYS A 319 -8.23 7.94 -10.92
C CYS A 319 -8.42 9.07 -11.93
N LEU A 320 -8.02 8.84 -13.19
CA LEU A 320 -8.13 9.83 -14.26
C LEU A 320 -8.55 9.14 -15.55
N GLY A 321 -9.52 9.72 -16.26
CA GLY A 321 -9.80 9.40 -17.65
C GLY A 321 -9.13 10.37 -18.63
N TYR A 322 -9.29 10.08 -19.92
CA TYR A 322 -8.84 10.93 -21.01
C TYR A 322 -9.93 11.93 -21.41
N SER A 323 -9.55 13.17 -21.69
CA SER A 323 -10.47 14.21 -22.12
C SER A 323 -9.97 15.01 -23.33
N CYS A 324 -10.92 15.61 -24.03
CA CYS A 324 -10.67 16.47 -25.16
C CYS A 324 -10.42 17.92 -24.69
N TYR A 325 -9.27 18.49 -25.04
CA TYR A 325 -8.90 19.87 -24.71
C TYR A 325 -9.11 20.84 -25.89
N ASP A 326 -9.76 20.37 -26.96
CA ASP A 326 -10.15 21.24 -28.08
C ASP A 326 -11.45 21.99 -27.72
N GLU A 327 -11.36 23.32 -27.54
CA GLU A 327 -12.50 24.20 -27.22
C GLU A 327 -13.65 24.14 -28.26
N THR A 328 -13.39 23.59 -29.45
CA THR A 328 -14.38 23.44 -30.52
C THR A 328 -15.11 22.09 -30.52
N ALA A 329 -14.69 21.14 -29.67
CA ALA A 329 -15.31 19.82 -29.57
C ALA A 329 -16.51 19.79 -28.60
N CYS A 330 -17.44 18.87 -28.84
CA CYS A 330 -18.65 18.70 -28.03
C CYS A 330 -18.38 18.12 -26.63
N ASN A 331 -17.31 17.35 -26.47
CA ASN A 331 -16.87 16.80 -25.18
C ASN A 331 -15.62 17.53 -24.67
N TYR A 332 -15.47 18.81 -24.99
CA TYR A 332 -14.41 19.64 -24.42
C TYR A 332 -14.47 19.62 -22.89
N SER A 333 -13.38 19.24 -22.25
CA SER A 333 -13.21 19.23 -20.81
C SER A 333 -11.74 19.44 -20.47
N THR A 334 -11.47 20.27 -19.46
CA THR A 334 -10.14 20.40 -18.85
C THR A 334 -9.94 19.49 -17.66
N GLU A 335 -10.94 18.66 -17.33
CA GLU A 335 -10.85 17.63 -16.31
C GLU A 335 -10.34 16.35 -16.98
N GLY A 336 -9.28 15.74 -16.46
CA GLY A 336 -8.66 14.53 -17.01
C GLY A 336 -7.39 14.77 -17.85
N ILE A 337 -6.87 13.69 -18.42
CA ILE A 337 -5.62 13.65 -19.20
C ILE A 337 -5.90 14.12 -20.64
N GLU A 338 -5.14 15.10 -21.13
CA GLU A 338 -5.27 15.60 -22.50
C GLU A 338 -5.05 14.50 -23.56
N ASP A 339 -6.12 14.14 -24.27
CA ASP A 339 -6.08 13.31 -25.47
C ASP A 339 -7.11 13.80 -26.50
N ASN A 340 -6.66 14.65 -27.43
CA ASN A 340 -7.54 15.18 -28.47
C ASN A 340 -7.98 14.12 -29.52
N SER A 341 -7.55 12.86 -29.40
CA SER A 341 -8.10 11.77 -30.21
C SER A 341 -9.49 11.33 -29.74
N VAL A 342 -9.88 11.65 -28.49
CA VAL A 342 -11.21 11.36 -27.95
C VAL A 342 -12.24 12.46 -28.26
N CYS A 343 -11.81 13.55 -28.92
CA CYS A 343 -12.69 14.66 -29.28
C CYS A 343 -13.83 14.22 -30.22
N SER A 344 -15.04 14.63 -29.87
CA SER A 344 -16.26 14.42 -30.64
C SER A 344 -16.74 15.74 -31.22
N TYR A 345 -17.01 15.77 -32.53
CA TYR A 345 -17.47 16.96 -33.26
C TYR A 345 -18.83 16.72 -33.89
N ILE A 346 -19.57 17.81 -34.15
CA ILE A 346 -20.77 17.74 -35.00
C ILE A 346 -20.34 17.45 -36.44
N ALA A 347 -21.06 16.53 -37.10
CA ALA A 347 -20.83 16.24 -38.51
C ALA A 347 -21.20 17.46 -39.38
N GLN A 348 -20.25 17.93 -40.18
CA GLN A 348 -20.48 19.00 -41.15
C GLN A 348 -21.11 18.46 -42.43
N TYR A 349 -21.94 19.30 -43.07
CA TYR A 349 -22.57 19.05 -44.34
C TYR A 349 -22.42 20.28 -45.26
N ASP A 350 -22.64 20.09 -46.55
CA ASP A 350 -22.65 21.21 -47.48
C ASP A 350 -23.99 21.95 -47.47
N ILE A 351 -23.96 23.29 -47.59
CA ILE A 351 -25.15 24.09 -47.89
C ILE A 351 -25.54 23.87 -49.36
N VAL A 352 -26.80 23.53 -49.61
CA VAL A 352 -27.36 23.32 -50.96
C VAL A 352 -28.22 24.50 -51.36
N GLY A 353 -27.95 25.11 -52.51
CA GLY A 353 -28.74 26.20 -53.06
C GLY A 353 -28.11 26.81 -54.31
N SER A 354 -28.69 27.91 -54.81
CA SER A 354 -28.16 28.58 -56.01
C SER A 354 -26.89 29.36 -55.69
N THR A 355 -25.82 29.11 -56.46
CA THR A 355 -24.57 29.90 -56.43
C THR A 355 -24.65 31.18 -57.25
N ASP A 356 -25.60 31.28 -58.18
CA ASP A 356 -25.73 32.41 -59.12
C ASP A 356 -27.15 33.02 -59.13
N PRO A 357 -27.72 33.41 -57.97
CA PRO A 357 -29.10 33.86 -57.88
C PRO A 357 -29.32 35.24 -58.55
N TYR A 358 -30.55 35.53 -58.96
CA TYR A 358 -30.91 36.86 -59.47
C TYR A 358 -31.44 37.77 -58.35
N SER A 359 -31.11 39.06 -58.38
CA SER A 359 -31.58 40.05 -57.41
C SER A 359 -33.11 40.15 -57.42
N GLN A 360 -33.71 40.40 -56.25
CA GLN A 360 -35.15 40.48 -56.01
C GLN A 360 -35.91 39.17 -56.27
N THR A 361 -35.20 38.04 -56.34
CA THR A 361 -35.83 36.71 -56.39
C THR A 361 -35.72 36.03 -55.03
N LEU A 362 -36.75 35.24 -54.69
CA LEU A 362 -36.73 34.35 -53.54
C LEU A 362 -35.84 33.15 -53.86
N GLN A 363 -34.88 32.86 -52.99
CA GLN A 363 -34.02 31.69 -53.06
C GLN A 363 -34.13 30.90 -51.76
N VAL A 364 -34.04 29.58 -51.88
CA VAL A 364 -34.06 28.66 -50.74
C VAL A 364 -32.70 27.96 -50.68
N TYR A 365 -32.09 27.99 -49.49
CA TYR A 365 -30.88 27.27 -49.16
C TYR A 365 -31.21 26.22 -48.10
N THR A 366 -30.66 25.02 -48.24
CA THR A 366 -30.89 23.93 -47.29
C THR A 366 -29.57 23.41 -46.74
N TYR A 367 -29.65 22.86 -45.54
CA TYR A 367 -28.60 22.12 -44.87
C TYR A 367 -29.17 20.77 -44.42
N THR A 368 -28.33 19.74 -44.33
CA THR A 368 -28.79 18.42 -43.91
C THR A 368 -29.33 18.50 -42.47
N ALA A 369 -30.56 18.03 -42.27
CA ALA A 369 -31.17 18.04 -40.94
C ALA A 369 -30.63 16.91 -40.06
N THR A 370 -29.90 17.27 -39.00
CA THR A 370 -29.67 16.44 -37.83
C THR A 370 -30.85 16.59 -36.86
N ALA A 371 -31.34 15.48 -36.31
CA ALA A 371 -32.52 15.45 -35.46
C ALA A 371 -32.25 16.19 -34.13
N GLY A 372 -33.11 17.17 -33.80
CA GLY A 372 -33.00 17.94 -32.55
C GLY A 372 -32.03 19.13 -32.61
N SER A 373 -31.26 19.28 -33.69
CA SER A 373 -30.39 20.44 -33.90
C SER A 373 -31.14 21.71 -34.30
N THR A 374 -30.55 22.85 -33.98
CA THR A 374 -30.93 24.19 -34.43
C THR A 374 -29.84 24.75 -35.35
N TYR A 375 -30.21 25.66 -36.25
CA TYR A 375 -29.30 26.18 -37.28
C TYR A 375 -29.35 27.69 -37.30
N GLU A 376 -28.23 28.33 -36.97
CA GLU A 376 -28.09 29.77 -37.04
C GLU A 376 -27.51 30.17 -38.38
N TRP A 377 -28.27 30.96 -39.15
CA TRP A 377 -27.87 31.40 -40.47
C TRP A 377 -27.40 32.85 -40.48
N THR A 378 -26.33 33.13 -41.22
CA THR A 378 -25.82 34.49 -41.46
C THR A 378 -25.68 34.75 -42.96
N ILE A 379 -26.19 35.89 -43.42
CA ILE A 379 -26.21 36.28 -44.84
C ILE A 379 -25.45 37.58 -45.04
N VAL A 380 -24.64 37.66 -46.10
CA VAL A 380 -24.02 38.90 -46.59
C VAL A 380 -24.54 39.21 -48.00
N GLY A 381 -25.19 40.36 -48.19
CA GLY A 381 -25.69 40.81 -49.51
C GLY A 381 -27.17 40.55 -49.81
N GLY A 382 -27.87 39.87 -48.90
CA GLY A 382 -29.30 39.59 -48.95
C GLY A 382 -29.96 39.70 -47.58
N ASP A 383 -31.29 39.57 -47.55
CA ASP A 383 -32.09 39.53 -46.32
C ASP A 383 -32.67 38.13 -46.11
N ILE A 384 -32.61 37.63 -44.87
CA ILE A 384 -33.34 36.43 -44.45
C ILE A 384 -34.82 36.78 -44.30
N LEU A 385 -35.70 36.07 -45.00
CA LEU A 385 -37.15 36.22 -44.85
C LEU A 385 -37.72 35.29 -43.77
N GLU A 386 -37.34 34.02 -43.81
CA GLU A 386 -37.83 32.97 -42.90
C GLU A 386 -36.85 31.79 -42.87
N GLY A 387 -36.98 30.92 -41.86
CA GLY A 387 -36.18 29.70 -41.74
C GLY A 387 -34.95 29.78 -40.81
N ASN A 388 -34.63 30.94 -40.24
CA ASN A 388 -33.58 31.04 -39.23
C ASN A 388 -33.94 30.19 -37.99
N GLY A 389 -33.02 29.35 -37.53
CA GLY A 389 -33.25 28.32 -36.51
C GLY A 389 -33.63 26.94 -37.08
N THR A 390 -33.85 26.80 -38.39
CA THR A 390 -34.21 25.54 -39.06
C THR A 390 -33.20 25.17 -40.16
N ASN A 391 -33.23 23.92 -40.64
CA ASN A 391 -32.29 23.43 -41.65
C ASN A 391 -32.58 23.94 -43.08
N GLU A 392 -33.56 24.82 -43.25
CA GLU A 392 -33.95 25.44 -44.53
C GLU A 392 -34.11 26.95 -44.34
N LEU A 393 -33.57 27.74 -45.26
CA LEU A 393 -33.51 29.20 -45.18
C LEU A 393 -34.03 29.84 -46.47
N SER A 394 -34.98 30.76 -46.34
CA SER A 394 -35.50 31.59 -47.44
C SER A 394 -34.83 32.96 -47.46
N VAL A 395 -34.15 33.31 -48.55
CA VAL A 395 -33.35 34.53 -48.71
C VAL A 395 -33.82 35.33 -49.92
N VAL A 396 -33.85 36.66 -49.79
CA VAL A 396 -34.00 37.58 -50.93
C VAL A 396 -32.71 38.37 -51.12
N TRP A 397 -32.15 38.31 -52.32
CA TRP A 397 -30.93 39.02 -52.67
C TRP A 397 -31.24 40.45 -53.14
N ASN A 398 -30.67 41.46 -52.47
CA ASN A 398 -31.05 42.86 -52.70
C ASN A 398 -30.09 43.62 -53.62
N VAL A 399 -28.82 43.25 -53.62
CA VAL A 399 -27.75 43.90 -54.38
C VAL A 399 -27.06 42.88 -55.28
N GLY A 400 -26.63 43.31 -56.46
CA GLY A 400 -25.79 42.49 -57.34
C GLY A 400 -24.34 42.45 -56.86
N GLY A 401 -23.64 41.34 -57.11
CA GLY A 401 -22.26 41.10 -56.71
C GLY A 401 -22.10 39.97 -55.69
N ALA A 402 -20.90 39.85 -55.11
CA ALA A 402 -20.56 38.77 -54.20
C ALA A 402 -21.35 38.82 -52.88
N GLY A 403 -21.90 37.67 -52.49
CA GLY A 403 -22.56 37.44 -51.21
C GLY A 403 -22.16 36.10 -50.60
N SER A 404 -22.62 35.84 -49.38
CA SER A 404 -22.42 34.55 -48.71
C SER A 404 -23.63 34.13 -47.91
N VAL A 405 -23.82 32.81 -47.83
CA VAL A 405 -24.79 32.13 -46.97
C VAL A 405 -23.97 31.25 -46.04
N CYS A 406 -24.00 31.52 -44.73
CA CYS A 406 -23.29 30.68 -43.77
C CYS A 406 -24.26 30.12 -42.72
N VAL A 407 -23.96 28.93 -42.20
CA VAL A 407 -24.75 28.24 -41.18
C VAL A 407 -23.86 27.69 -40.07
N THR A 408 -24.31 27.82 -38.83
CA THR A 408 -23.73 27.15 -37.66
C THR A 408 -24.79 26.24 -37.06
N GLU A 409 -24.52 24.93 -37.02
CA GLU A 409 -25.40 23.94 -36.40
C GLU A 409 -25.11 23.84 -34.90
N THR A 410 -26.16 23.80 -34.07
CA THR A 410 -26.08 23.48 -32.65
C THR A 410 -26.98 22.30 -32.33
N ASN A 411 -26.43 21.21 -31.79
CA ASN A 411 -27.20 20.01 -31.47
C ASN A 411 -28.10 20.19 -30.24
N ALA A 412 -28.89 19.16 -29.91
CA ALA A 412 -29.84 19.21 -28.79
C ALA A 412 -29.15 19.38 -27.41
N ASP A 413 -27.89 18.96 -27.29
CA ASP A 413 -27.08 19.03 -26.07
C ASP A 413 -26.36 20.39 -25.93
N GLY A 414 -26.53 21.31 -26.90
CA GLY A 414 -25.97 22.65 -26.87
C GLY A 414 -24.55 22.78 -27.42
N CYS A 415 -23.99 21.72 -28.01
CA CYS A 415 -22.72 21.81 -28.74
C CYS A 415 -22.94 22.49 -30.10
N SER A 416 -22.08 23.43 -30.47
CA SER A 416 -22.08 24.10 -31.77
C SER A 416 -20.91 23.62 -32.64
N GLY A 417 -21.16 23.29 -33.90
CA GLY A 417 -20.12 22.95 -34.87
C GLY A 417 -19.44 24.18 -35.46
N GLU A 418 -18.42 23.97 -36.31
CA GLU A 418 -17.84 25.10 -37.05
C GLU A 418 -18.84 25.68 -38.07
N GLN A 419 -18.59 26.91 -38.48
CA GLN A 419 -19.42 27.62 -39.44
C GLN A 419 -19.13 27.18 -40.87
N GLU A 420 -20.15 26.67 -41.56
CA GLU A 420 -20.08 26.35 -42.98
C GLU A 420 -20.59 27.50 -43.84
N CYS A 421 -19.92 27.79 -44.96
CA CYS A 421 -20.23 28.95 -45.81
C CYS A 421 -20.28 28.59 -47.30
N LEU A 422 -21.37 28.98 -47.96
CA LEU A 422 -21.55 28.97 -49.41
C LEU A 422 -21.40 30.39 -49.96
N ILE A 423 -20.44 30.58 -50.87
CA ILE A 423 -20.26 31.85 -51.59
C ILE A 423 -21.21 31.89 -52.80
N VAL A 424 -21.85 33.04 -53.02
CA VAL A 424 -22.76 33.27 -54.15
C VAL A 424 -22.39 34.53 -54.92
N ASP A 425 -22.70 34.56 -56.22
CA ASP A 425 -22.58 35.75 -57.07
C ASP A 425 -23.97 36.18 -57.58
N VAL A 426 -24.46 37.31 -57.07
CA VAL A 426 -25.83 37.75 -57.35
C VAL A 426 -25.90 38.51 -58.68
N ASN A 427 -26.62 37.94 -59.64
CA ASN A 427 -26.93 38.55 -60.93
C ASN A 427 -28.02 39.64 -60.79
N LEU A 428 -27.92 40.74 -61.53
CA LEU A 428 -28.96 41.79 -61.52
C LEU A 428 -30.15 41.39 -62.42
N SER A 429 -31.36 41.41 -61.86
CA SER A 429 -32.60 41.32 -62.64
C SER A 429 -32.82 42.64 -63.40
N ALA A 430 -32.64 42.65 -64.72
CA ALA A 430 -32.80 43.86 -65.53
C ALA A 430 -34.27 44.29 -65.68
N VAL A 431 -34.51 45.59 -65.48
CA VAL A 431 -35.76 46.30 -65.79
C VAL A 431 -35.93 46.42 -67.31
N SER A 432 -36.99 45.80 -67.85
CA SER A 432 -37.61 46.02 -69.18
C SER A 432 -36.69 46.50 -70.33
N GLU A 433 -36.07 45.58 -71.07
CA GLU A 433 -35.52 45.90 -72.40
C GLU A 433 -36.62 45.80 -73.49
N MET A 434 -36.59 46.74 -74.43
CA MET A 434 -37.55 46.87 -75.52
C MET A 434 -37.33 45.74 -76.54
N LEU A 435 -38.35 44.94 -76.85
CA LEU A 435 -38.23 43.85 -77.83
C LEU A 435 -37.85 44.39 -79.22
N ASP A 436 -36.78 43.83 -79.82
CA ASP A 436 -36.32 44.18 -81.19
C ASP A 436 -37.20 43.50 -82.25
N GLY A 437 -38.41 44.01 -82.43
CA GLY A 437 -39.36 43.52 -83.43
C GLY A 437 -40.68 44.28 -83.40
N THR A 438 -41.52 44.04 -84.41
CA THR A 438 -42.80 44.73 -84.59
C THR A 438 -43.96 43.80 -84.32
N LEU A 439 -44.87 44.22 -83.44
CA LEU A 439 -46.13 43.55 -83.16
C LEU A 439 -47.27 44.26 -83.91
N GLU A 440 -47.92 43.54 -84.82
CA GLU A 440 -49.10 43.99 -85.54
C GLU A 440 -50.35 43.28 -85.02
N LEU A 441 -51.44 44.04 -84.86
CA LEU A 441 -52.72 43.56 -84.33
C LEU A 441 -53.84 44.00 -85.26
N PHE A 442 -54.70 43.08 -85.70
CA PHE A 442 -55.85 43.40 -86.56
C PHE A 442 -57.01 42.39 -86.45
N PRO A 443 -58.26 42.78 -86.71
CA PRO A 443 -58.72 44.17 -86.85
C PRO A 443 -58.74 44.88 -85.48
N VAL A 444 -58.48 46.19 -85.48
CA VAL A 444 -58.69 47.05 -84.30
C VAL A 444 -59.58 48.22 -84.76
N PRO A 445 -60.82 48.41 -84.24
CA PRO A 445 -61.44 47.67 -83.14
C PRO A 445 -61.77 46.20 -83.47
N ALA A 446 -61.64 45.32 -82.49
CA ALA A 446 -61.89 43.88 -82.63
C ALA A 446 -63.26 43.50 -82.04
N VAL A 447 -63.86 42.40 -82.53
CA VAL A 447 -65.18 41.92 -82.06
C VAL A 447 -65.03 40.53 -81.47
N GLU A 448 -64.90 39.49 -82.31
CA GLU A 448 -64.80 38.10 -81.85
C GLU A 448 -63.36 37.60 -81.79
N ASN A 449 -62.51 38.02 -82.74
CA ASN A 449 -61.14 37.55 -82.86
C ASN A 449 -60.17 38.72 -83.08
N LEU A 450 -59.00 38.65 -82.43
CA LEU A 450 -57.87 39.54 -82.65
C LEU A 450 -56.69 38.74 -83.22
N HIS A 451 -56.28 39.03 -84.45
CA HIS A 451 -55.10 38.43 -85.04
C HIS A 451 -53.85 39.17 -84.58
N LEU A 452 -52.83 38.38 -84.24
CA LEU A 452 -51.52 38.84 -83.84
C LEU A 452 -50.49 38.36 -84.87
N VAL A 453 -49.66 39.29 -85.35
CA VAL A 453 -48.51 38.98 -86.21
C VAL A 453 -47.27 39.63 -85.62
N TRP A 454 -46.27 38.81 -85.31
CA TRP A 454 -44.95 39.23 -84.90
C TRP A 454 -43.99 39.24 -86.09
N THR A 455 -43.26 40.34 -86.25
CA THR A 455 -42.16 40.47 -87.22
C THR A 455 -40.90 40.87 -86.47
N GLY A 456 -40.10 39.88 -86.11
CA GLY A 456 -38.85 40.04 -85.35
C GLY A 456 -38.13 38.69 -85.22
N PRO A 457 -37.13 38.57 -84.33
CA PRO A 457 -36.47 37.30 -84.08
C PRO A 457 -37.44 36.26 -83.51
N THR A 458 -37.08 34.99 -83.63
CA THR A 458 -37.89 33.84 -83.20
C THR A 458 -38.37 33.99 -81.76
N LEU A 459 -39.60 33.57 -81.51
CA LEU A 459 -40.23 33.66 -80.20
C LEU A 459 -39.98 32.39 -79.39
N ASP A 460 -39.40 32.54 -78.20
CA ASP A 460 -39.22 31.46 -77.23
C ASP A 460 -40.24 31.64 -76.09
N ASN A 461 -41.32 30.86 -76.12
CA ASN A 461 -42.40 30.91 -75.11
C ASN A 461 -43.06 32.29 -74.93
N ALA A 462 -43.34 33.00 -76.03
CA ALA A 462 -44.05 34.28 -75.98
C ALA A 462 -45.51 34.11 -75.53
N PHE A 463 -46.02 35.07 -74.77
CA PHE A 463 -47.42 35.08 -74.34
C PHE A 463 -48.01 36.49 -74.35
N VAL A 464 -49.32 36.54 -74.54
CA VAL A 464 -50.12 37.77 -74.46
C VAL A 464 -50.96 37.75 -73.19
N THR A 465 -50.92 38.87 -72.47
CA THR A 465 -51.80 39.17 -71.36
C THR A 465 -52.72 40.33 -71.76
N LEU A 466 -54.04 40.16 -71.60
CA LEU A 466 -55.04 41.20 -71.82
C LEU A 466 -55.60 41.66 -70.49
N ARG A 467 -55.62 42.97 -70.24
CA ARG A 467 -56.14 43.57 -69.00
C ARG A 467 -57.29 44.53 -69.29
N ASP A 468 -58.34 44.47 -68.48
CA ASP A 468 -59.45 45.43 -68.56
C ASP A 468 -59.05 46.83 -68.06
N ALA A 469 -59.96 47.81 -68.14
CA ALA A 469 -59.71 49.18 -67.68
C ALA A 469 -59.44 49.29 -66.15
N ALA A 470 -59.75 48.25 -65.37
CA ALA A 470 -59.43 48.16 -63.95
C ALA A 470 -58.08 47.44 -63.68
N GLY A 471 -57.34 47.05 -64.73
CA GLY A 471 -56.03 46.39 -64.63
C GLY A 471 -56.10 44.87 -64.40
N ARG A 472 -57.29 44.28 -64.37
CA ARG A 472 -57.47 42.84 -64.13
C ARG A 472 -57.17 42.06 -65.39
N VAL A 473 -56.41 40.98 -65.27
CA VAL A 473 -56.14 40.06 -66.39
C VAL A 473 -57.43 39.35 -66.77
N VAL A 474 -57.89 39.54 -68.00
CA VAL A 474 -59.10 38.90 -68.54
C VAL A 474 -58.79 37.80 -69.56
N LYS A 475 -57.55 37.77 -70.08
CA LYS A 475 -57.06 36.72 -70.96
C LYS A 475 -55.54 36.60 -70.82
N LEU A 476 -55.04 35.38 -70.77
CA LEU A 476 -53.62 35.04 -70.87
C LEU A 476 -53.51 33.89 -71.87
N GLN A 477 -52.68 34.04 -72.90
CA GLN A 477 -52.54 33.03 -73.94
C GLN A 477 -51.09 33.00 -74.43
N GLN A 478 -50.49 31.82 -74.48
CA GLN A 478 -49.22 31.61 -75.17
C GLN A 478 -49.45 31.76 -76.68
N VAL A 479 -48.56 32.47 -77.37
CA VAL A 479 -48.71 32.80 -78.78
C VAL A 479 -47.46 32.47 -79.59
N GLY A 480 -47.69 32.07 -80.84
CA GLY A 480 -46.63 31.98 -81.86
C GLY A 480 -46.41 33.29 -82.61
N GLU A 481 -45.59 33.24 -83.67
CA GLU A 481 -45.34 34.41 -84.53
C GLU A 481 -46.59 34.89 -85.28
N ARG A 482 -47.56 33.99 -85.49
CA ARG A 482 -48.90 34.30 -86.00
C ARG A 482 -49.92 33.53 -85.20
N ASP A 483 -50.83 34.23 -84.55
CA ASP A 483 -51.84 33.61 -83.69
C ASP A 483 -53.15 34.40 -83.69
N VAL A 484 -54.20 33.78 -83.15
CA VAL A 484 -55.53 34.38 -83.04
C VAL A 484 -56.01 34.28 -81.60
N LEU A 485 -56.35 35.43 -81.02
CA LEU A 485 -56.94 35.52 -79.71
C LEU A 485 -58.47 35.58 -79.84
N ASP A 486 -59.16 34.58 -79.31
CA ASP A 486 -60.62 34.59 -79.13
C ASP A 486 -61.00 35.51 -77.96
N ILE A 487 -61.70 36.58 -78.29
CA ILE A 487 -62.12 37.65 -77.38
C ILE A 487 -63.63 37.92 -77.42
N GLY A 488 -64.43 37.08 -78.12
CA GLY A 488 -65.88 37.30 -78.30
C GLY A 488 -66.70 37.25 -77.00
N ALA A 489 -66.13 36.67 -75.93
CA ALA A 489 -66.75 36.65 -74.60
C ALA A 489 -66.42 37.89 -73.74
N LEU A 490 -65.55 38.79 -74.22
CA LEU A 490 -65.16 40.00 -73.48
C LEU A 490 -66.16 41.13 -73.74
N SER A 491 -66.40 41.96 -72.72
CA SER A 491 -67.30 43.12 -72.84
C SER A 491 -66.68 44.21 -73.71
N ALA A 492 -67.52 45.00 -74.39
CA ALA A 492 -67.05 46.16 -75.15
C ALA A 492 -66.32 47.17 -74.24
N GLY A 493 -65.13 47.62 -74.64
CA GLY A 493 -64.29 48.50 -73.83
C GLY A 493 -62.85 48.63 -74.29
N SER A 494 -62.06 49.42 -73.54
CA SER A 494 -60.61 49.56 -73.76
C SER A 494 -59.84 48.52 -72.95
N TYR A 495 -58.91 47.84 -73.60
CA TYR A 495 -58.05 46.82 -72.97
C TYR A 495 -56.57 47.15 -73.19
N MET A 496 -55.76 46.78 -72.20
CA MET A 496 -54.30 46.83 -72.29
C MET A 496 -53.78 45.45 -72.68
N LEU A 497 -53.24 45.32 -73.89
CA LEU A 497 -52.55 44.12 -74.34
C LEU A 497 -51.06 44.25 -74.02
N GLU A 498 -50.50 43.23 -73.39
CA GLU A 498 -49.07 43.09 -73.11
C GLU A 498 -48.57 41.80 -73.75
N PHE A 499 -47.67 41.92 -74.72
CA PHE A 499 -46.97 40.82 -75.37
C PHE A 499 -45.60 40.67 -74.74
N THR A 500 -45.32 39.51 -74.14
CA THR A 500 -44.08 39.27 -73.39
C THR A 500 -43.33 38.10 -73.99
N VAL A 501 -42.03 38.27 -74.17
CA VAL A 501 -41.08 37.20 -74.47
C VAL A 501 -40.17 37.03 -73.25
N PRO A 502 -40.26 35.90 -72.52
CA PRO A 502 -39.41 35.63 -71.36
C PRO A 502 -37.93 35.89 -71.66
N ALA A 503 -37.21 36.49 -70.70
CA ALA A 503 -35.80 36.88 -70.80
C ALA A 503 -35.46 37.93 -71.89
N ARG A 504 -36.42 38.39 -72.71
CA ARG A 504 -36.16 39.35 -73.81
C ARG A 504 -36.95 40.65 -73.71
N GLY A 505 -38.06 40.69 -72.99
CA GLY A 505 -38.81 41.92 -72.70
C GLY A 505 -40.30 41.85 -73.06
N SER A 506 -40.98 43.00 -73.04
CA SER A 506 -42.40 43.09 -73.39
C SER A 506 -42.76 44.32 -74.24
N ILE A 507 -43.88 44.23 -74.97
CA ILE A 507 -44.50 45.32 -75.72
C ILE A 507 -45.94 45.48 -75.24
N GLN A 508 -46.31 46.72 -74.90
CA GLN A 508 -47.67 47.07 -74.52
C GLN A 508 -48.40 47.84 -75.64
N ARG A 509 -49.68 47.49 -75.88
CA ARG A 509 -50.56 48.12 -76.87
C ARG A 509 -51.98 48.24 -76.34
N ARG A 510 -52.57 49.42 -76.49
CA ARG A 510 -53.98 49.63 -76.14
C ARG A 510 -54.85 49.22 -77.31
N ILE A 511 -55.85 48.39 -77.05
CA ILE A 511 -56.81 47.93 -78.05
C ILE A 511 -58.24 48.22 -77.59
N MET A 512 -59.16 48.30 -78.55
CA MET A 512 -60.58 48.51 -78.31
C MET A 512 -61.36 47.29 -78.79
N ILE A 513 -62.25 46.79 -77.94
CA ILE A 513 -63.20 45.71 -78.26
C ILE A 513 -64.60 46.33 -78.36
N GLN A 514 -65.35 45.98 -79.42
CA GLN A 514 -66.68 46.54 -79.73
C GLN A 514 -67.81 45.57 -79.43
#